data_AF-A0A1H9S009-F1
#
_entry.id   AF-A0A1H9S009-F1
#
_cell.length_a   1.000
_cell.length_b   1.000
_cell.length_c   1.000
_cell.angle_alpha   90.00
_cell.angle_beta   90.00
_cell.angle_gamma   90.00
#
_symmetry.space_group_name_H-M   'P 1'
#
loop_
_entity.id
_entity.type
_entity.pdbx_description
1 polymer ?
#
loop_
_entity_poly.entity_id
_entity_poly.type
_entity_poly.pdbx_seq_one_letter_code
_entity_poly.pdbx_strand_id
1 'polypeptide(L)'
;MQSAQLGVEPNTGLGQAYLIPYGKQVHFLLGYKGLIDLAVRSGQYKAIYAYEVFQEVEFSYSYGLHKDLVHVPSQNPQGEPIGYYAVYHLKNGGYDFVYWTRERVEKHAHKFSQAVQKGWTSPWKTNYDAMAKKAVLKEVLKYAPKSI
;
A
#
# COMPACT_ATOMS: atom_id res chain seq x y z
N MET A 1 15.21 -8.18 18.64
CA MET A 1 13.76 -8.04 18.40
C MET A 1 13.57 -7.05 17.24
N GLN A 2 12.95 -7.44 16.11
CA GLN A 2 12.89 -6.62 14.88
C GLN A 2 12.16 -5.27 15.07
N SER A 3 11.16 -5.20 15.94
CA SER A 3 10.48 -3.96 16.31
C SER A 3 11.43 -2.92 16.89
N ALA A 4 12.31 -3.35 17.81
CA ALA A 4 13.31 -2.49 18.43
C ALA A 4 14.37 -2.01 17.43
N GLN A 5 14.76 -2.86 16.47
CA GLN A 5 15.68 -2.47 15.39
C GLN A 5 15.05 -1.40 14.49
N LEU A 6 13.74 -1.46 14.25
CA LEU A 6 13.02 -0.51 13.41
C LEU A 6 12.48 0.71 14.19
N GLY A 7 12.67 0.78 15.52
CA GLY A 7 12.11 1.85 16.33
C GLY A 7 10.58 1.99 16.19
N VAL A 8 9.87 0.88 16.03
CA VAL A 8 8.40 0.83 15.94
C VAL A 8 7.80 0.06 17.11
N GLU A 9 6.73 0.60 17.65
CA GLU A 9 6.00 -0.04 18.73
C GLU A 9 5.00 -1.07 18.18
N PRO A 10 5.01 -2.32 18.69
CA PRO A 10 3.96 -3.28 18.39
C PRO A 10 2.68 -2.87 19.11
N ASN A 11 1.87 -2.01 18.49
CA ASN A 11 0.60 -1.57 19.02
C ASN A 11 -0.49 -1.54 17.93
N THR A 12 -1.72 -1.83 18.34
CA THR A 12 -2.89 -1.79 17.45
C THR A 12 -3.41 -0.37 17.23
N GLY A 13 -3.15 0.55 18.17
CA GLY A 13 -3.66 1.93 18.14
C GLY A 13 -3.06 2.79 17.04
N LEU A 14 -1.72 2.85 16.96
CA LEU A 14 -1.03 3.57 15.89
C LEU A 14 -0.96 2.74 14.61
N GLY A 15 -1.08 1.41 14.72
CA GLY A 15 -1.05 0.48 13.58
C GLY A 15 0.32 0.44 12.89
N GLN A 16 1.39 0.76 13.63
CA GLN A 16 2.76 0.77 13.15
C GLN A 16 3.29 -0.66 12.99
N ALA A 17 3.04 -1.52 13.97
CA ALA A 17 3.40 -2.92 13.92
C ALA A 17 2.41 -3.79 14.69
N TYR A 18 2.29 -5.05 14.28
CA TYR A 18 1.37 -6.03 14.85
C TYR A 18 2.15 -7.27 15.28
N LEU A 19 1.70 -7.91 16.35
CA LEU A 19 2.12 -9.24 16.75
C LEU A 19 0.96 -10.19 16.46
N ILE A 20 1.16 -11.11 15.52
CA ILE A 20 0.12 -12.04 15.08
C ILE A 20 0.49 -13.45 15.54
N PRO A 21 -0.34 -14.11 16.36
CA PRO A 21 -0.10 -15.49 16.75
C PRO A 21 -0.41 -16.43 15.57
N TYR A 22 0.52 -17.34 15.30
CA TYR A 22 0.32 -18.50 14.44
C TYR A 22 0.70 -19.76 15.23
N GLY A 23 -0.33 -20.44 15.76
CA GLY A 23 -0.13 -21.58 16.66
C GLY A 23 0.64 -21.18 17.92
N LYS A 24 1.81 -21.79 18.15
CA LYS A 24 2.69 -21.51 19.29
C LYS A 24 3.74 -20.42 19.01
N GLN A 25 3.74 -19.83 17.83
CA GLN A 25 4.71 -18.80 17.42
C GLN A 25 4.03 -17.43 17.27
N VAL A 26 4.76 -16.36 17.58
CA VAL A 26 4.30 -14.98 17.38
C VAL A 26 5.12 -14.38 16.25
N HIS A 27 4.43 -13.89 15.22
CA HIS A 27 5.05 -13.25 14.07
C HIS A 27 4.93 -11.74 14.20
N PHE A 28 6.06 -11.05 14.03
CA PHE A 28 6.09 -9.61 13.86
C PHE A 28 5.64 -9.25 12.44
N LEU A 29 4.67 -8.35 12.33
CA LEU A 29 4.23 -7.81 11.07
C LEU A 29 4.31 -6.29 11.10
N LEU A 30 5.14 -5.73 10.23
CA LEU A 30 5.18 -4.28 10.03
C LEU A 30 3.90 -3.79 9.33
N GLY A 31 3.21 -2.87 9.98
CA GLY A 31 2.05 -2.17 9.48
C GLY A 31 2.41 -1.20 8.36
N TYR A 32 1.43 -0.83 7.54
CA TYR A 32 1.68 0.15 6.48
C TYR A 32 1.92 1.57 7.04
N LYS A 33 1.28 1.92 8.16
CA LYS A 33 1.55 3.17 8.87
C LYS A 33 2.98 3.20 9.42
N GLY A 34 3.50 2.06 9.90
CA GLY A 34 4.90 1.93 10.30
C GLY A 34 5.86 2.07 9.11
N LEU A 35 5.51 1.52 7.95
CA LEU A 35 6.28 1.74 6.72
C LEU A 35 6.30 3.21 6.28
N ILE A 36 5.16 3.89 6.33
CA ILE A 36 5.06 5.33 6.02
C ILE A 36 5.87 6.14 7.03
N ASP A 37 5.77 5.84 8.31
CA ASP A 37 6.53 6.50 9.37
C ASP A 37 8.04 6.34 9.17
N LEU A 38 8.53 5.12 8.91
CA LEU A 38 9.92 4.88 8.55
C LEU A 38 10.36 5.64 7.30
N ALA A 39 9.52 5.71 6.27
CA ALA A 39 9.78 6.49 5.07
C ALA A 39 9.90 7.98 5.41
N VAL A 40 8.96 8.55 6.17
CA VAL A 40 8.97 9.96 6.57
C VAL A 40 10.18 10.30 7.45
N ARG A 41 10.55 9.44 8.40
CA ARG A 41 11.72 9.61 9.29
C ARG A 41 13.04 9.71 8.52
N SER A 42 13.15 9.10 7.34
CA SER A 42 14.34 9.26 6.49
C SER A 42 14.60 10.72 6.08
N GLY A 43 13.60 11.59 6.17
CA GLY A 43 13.68 12.98 5.74
C GLY A 43 13.77 13.15 4.22
N GLN A 44 13.76 12.07 3.43
CA GLN A 44 13.96 12.10 1.98
C GLN A 44 12.66 12.30 1.20
N TYR A 45 11.50 12.02 1.79
CA TYR A 45 10.23 12.05 1.08
C TYR A 45 9.60 13.45 1.12
N LYS A 46 9.02 13.83 -0.03
CA LYS A 46 8.14 14.98 -0.19
C LYS A 46 6.68 14.57 -0.06
N ALA A 47 6.31 13.43 -0.63
CA ALA A 47 4.93 12.93 -0.62
C ALA A 47 4.89 11.41 -0.82
N ILE A 48 3.91 10.75 -0.21
CA ILE A 48 3.55 9.34 -0.42
C ILE A 48 2.03 9.28 -0.44
N TYR A 49 1.43 8.73 -1.49
CA TYR A 49 -0.02 8.64 -1.61
C TYR A 49 -0.44 7.49 -2.52
N ALA A 50 -1.72 7.14 -2.47
CA ALA A 50 -2.33 6.15 -3.33
C ALA A 50 -3.78 6.52 -3.62
N TYR A 51 -4.25 6.18 -4.81
CA TYR A 51 -5.59 6.50 -5.28
C TYR A 51 -6.21 5.33 -6.04
N GLU A 52 -7.53 5.29 -6.02
CA GLU A 52 -8.36 4.48 -6.91
C GLU A 52 -8.43 5.14 -8.31
N VAL A 53 -8.58 4.29 -9.33
CA VAL A 53 -8.79 4.67 -10.73
C VAL A 53 -10.13 4.09 -11.15
N PHE A 54 -11.01 4.94 -11.67
CA PHE A 54 -12.33 4.55 -12.19
C PHE A 54 -12.31 4.49 -13.72
N GLN A 55 -13.33 3.90 -14.34
CA GLN A 55 -13.32 3.64 -15.78
C GLN A 55 -13.49 4.91 -16.63
N GLU A 56 -14.22 5.87 -16.10
CA GLU A 56 -14.67 7.10 -16.76
C GLU A 56 -13.65 8.25 -16.72
N VAL A 57 -12.46 8.02 -16.17
CA VAL A 57 -11.45 9.07 -15.95
C VAL A 57 -10.36 9.04 -17.01
N GLU A 58 -9.73 10.19 -17.24
CA GLU A 58 -8.50 10.21 -18.04
C GLU A 58 -7.38 9.58 -17.20
N PHE A 59 -6.97 8.39 -17.62
CA PHE A 59 -5.91 7.64 -16.97
C PHE A 59 -4.98 7.02 -18.01
N SER A 60 -3.71 7.37 -17.92
CA SER A 60 -2.66 6.76 -18.75
C SER A 60 -1.41 6.55 -17.90
N TYR A 61 -0.69 5.47 -18.20
CA TYR A 61 0.57 5.20 -17.53
C TYR A 61 1.51 4.48 -18.49
N SER A 62 2.80 4.72 -18.31
CA SER A 62 3.85 3.99 -19.01
C SER A 62 4.90 3.54 -18.01
N TYR A 63 5.26 2.26 -18.14
CA TYR A 63 6.47 1.73 -17.52
C TYR A 63 7.59 1.76 -18.55
N GLY A 64 8.83 1.96 -18.09
CA GLY A 64 10.00 2.04 -18.97
C GLY A 64 11.15 2.72 -18.26
N LEU A 65 12.14 3.18 -19.04
CA LEU A 65 13.26 3.98 -18.54
C LEU A 65 12.77 5.32 -17.95
N HIS A 66 11.70 5.87 -18.52
CA HIS A 66 11.02 7.06 -18.05
C HIS A 66 9.58 6.70 -17.74
N LYS A 67 9.28 6.55 -16.45
CA LYS A 67 7.93 6.26 -15.98
C LYS A 67 7.10 7.53 -16.00
N ASP A 68 5.88 7.42 -16.53
CA ASP A 68 4.91 8.50 -16.56
C ASP A 68 3.51 8.02 -16.14
N LEU A 69 2.76 8.89 -15.48
CA LEU A 69 1.44 8.61 -14.92
C LEU A 69 0.58 9.87 -14.99
N VAL A 70 -0.49 9.80 -15.77
CA VAL A 70 -1.53 10.82 -15.86
C VAL A 70 -2.79 10.28 -15.23
N HIS A 71 -3.37 11.04 -14.30
CA HIS A 71 -4.67 10.73 -13.71
C HIS A 71 -5.45 12.02 -13.45
N VAL A 72 -6.55 12.19 -14.19
CA VAL A 72 -7.52 13.27 -13.98
C VAL A 72 -8.78 12.67 -13.38
N PRO A 73 -8.98 12.74 -12.06
CA PRO A 73 -10.09 12.06 -11.39
C PRO A 73 -11.45 12.67 -11.75
N SER A 74 -12.49 11.83 -11.78
CA SER A 74 -13.88 12.28 -11.82
C SER A 74 -14.28 12.90 -10.47
N GLN A 75 -15.07 13.97 -10.51
CA GLN A 75 -15.65 14.54 -9.28
C GLN A 75 -16.69 13.62 -8.65
N ASN A 76 -17.37 12.81 -9.48
CA ASN A 76 -18.44 11.91 -9.05
C ASN A 76 -18.19 10.51 -9.63
N PRO A 77 -17.24 9.75 -9.07
CA PRO A 77 -16.92 8.43 -9.58
C PRO A 77 -18.12 7.49 -9.45
N GLN A 78 -18.35 6.65 -10.45
CA GLN A 78 -19.45 5.69 -10.48
C GLN A 78 -18.93 4.26 -10.51
N GLY A 79 -19.59 3.37 -9.76
CA GLY A 79 -19.25 1.95 -9.73
C GLY A 79 -17.95 1.67 -8.98
N GLU A 80 -17.26 0.62 -9.42
CA GLU A 80 -16.10 0.05 -8.75
C GLU A 80 -14.79 0.50 -9.42
N PRO A 81 -13.72 0.79 -8.66
CA PRO A 81 -12.42 1.11 -9.24
C PRO A 81 -11.90 -0.02 -10.15
N ILE A 82 -11.40 0.34 -11.32
CA ILE A 82 -10.74 -0.58 -12.27
C ILE A 82 -9.30 -0.92 -11.85
N GLY A 83 -8.72 -0.11 -10.96
CA GLY A 83 -7.39 -0.33 -10.41
C GLY A 83 -7.00 0.71 -9.38
N TYR A 84 -5.77 0.58 -8.90
CA TYR A 84 -5.20 1.42 -7.85
C TYR A 84 -3.74 1.68 -8.17
N TYR A 85 -3.28 2.89 -7.88
CA TYR A 85 -1.85 3.19 -7.95
C TYR A 85 -1.35 3.82 -6.66
N ALA A 86 -0.05 3.73 -6.44
CA ALA A 86 0.65 4.43 -5.38
C ALA A 86 1.87 5.14 -5.95
N VAL A 87 2.19 6.31 -5.39
CA VAL A 87 3.31 7.16 -5.78
C VAL A 87 4.10 7.54 -4.55
N TYR A 88 5.41 7.69 -4.70
CA TYR A 88 6.21 8.51 -3.81
C TYR A 88 7.00 9.56 -4.59
N HIS A 89 7.21 10.71 -3.95
CA HIS A 89 8.16 11.73 -4.39
C HIS A 89 9.21 11.94 -3.32
N LEU A 90 10.46 12.07 -3.75
CA LEU A 90 11.60 12.43 -2.93
C LEU A 90 11.91 13.92 -3.08
N LYS A 91 12.55 14.50 -2.05
CA LYS A 91 12.98 15.90 -2.04
C LYS A 91 14.05 16.21 -3.09
N ASN A 92 14.82 15.21 -3.50
CA ASN A 92 15.82 15.33 -4.56
C ASN A 92 15.25 15.22 -5.99
N GLY A 93 13.93 15.16 -6.14
CA GLY A 93 13.24 15.03 -7.43
C GLY A 93 13.02 13.60 -7.92
N GLY A 94 13.59 12.58 -7.25
CA GLY A 94 13.29 11.19 -7.56
C GLY A 94 11.83 10.85 -7.26
N TYR A 95 11.23 9.99 -8.07
CA TYR A 95 9.86 9.52 -7.86
C TYR A 95 9.71 8.11 -8.43
N ASP A 96 8.70 7.40 -7.96
CA ASP A 96 8.26 6.17 -8.59
C ASP A 96 6.78 5.94 -8.32
N PHE A 97 6.15 5.14 -9.17
CA PHE A 97 4.79 4.66 -8.99
C PHE A 97 4.64 3.20 -9.37
N VAL A 98 3.57 2.60 -8.85
CA VAL A 98 3.07 1.29 -9.27
C VAL A 98 1.58 1.38 -9.49
N TYR A 99 1.07 0.70 -10.51
CA TYR A 99 -0.35 0.53 -10.78
C TYR A 99 -0.71 -0.96 -10.78
N TRP A 100 -1.78 -1.31 -10.05
CA TRP A 100 -2.37 -2.64 -10.04
C TRP A 100 -3.81 -2.55 -10.53
N THR A 101 -4.17 -3.43 -11.46
CA THR A 101 -5.59 -3.65 -11.81
C THR A 101 -6.34 -4.22 -10.62
N ARG A 102 -7.67 -4.02 -10.60
CA ARG A 102 -8.53 -4.61 -9.57
C ARG A 102 -8.34 -6.13 -9.49
N GLU A 103 -8.28 -6.81 -10.63
CA GLU A 103 -8.03 -8.25 -10.71
C GLU A 103 -6.70 -8.67 -10.03
N ARG A 104 -5.63 -7.89 -10.22
CA ARG A 104 -4.35 -8.15 -9.55
C ARG A 104 -4.46 -7.99 -8.03
N VAL A 105 -5.22 -7.01 -7.56
CA VAL A 105 -5.50 -6.81 -6.14
C VAL A 105 -6.28 -7.99 -5.57
N GLU A 106 -7.30 -8.49 -6.27
CA GLU A 106 -8.07 -9.66 -5.87
C GLU A 106 -7.18 -10.90 -5.75
N LYS A 107 -6.34 -11.17 -6.76
CA LYS A 107 -5.35 -12.26 -6.71
C LYS A 107 -4.40 -12.11 -5.52
N HIS A 108 -3.97 -10.89 -5.20
CA HIS A 108 -3.16 -10.62 -4.01
C HIS A 108 -3.92 -10.93 -2.71
N ALA A 109 -5.17 -10.48 -2.60
CA ALA A 109 -6.03 -10.73 -1.44
C ALA A 109 -6.22 -12.24 -1.19
N HIS A 110 -6.55 -13.00 -2.24
CA HIS A 110 -6.70 -14.46 -2.18
C HIS A 110 -5.39 -15.16 -1.81
N LYS A 111 -4.24 -14.68 -2.29
CA LYS A 111 -2.94 -15.31 -2.00
C LYS A 111 -2.48 -15.08 -0.55
N PHE A 112 -2.66 -13.88 -0.01
CA PHE A 112 -2.04 -13.48 1.26
C PHE A 112 -3.01 -13.37 2.45
N SER A 113 -4.33 -13.38 2.23
CA SER A 113 -5.31 -13.34 3.32
C SER A 113 -5.94 -14.70 3.56
N GLN A 114 -5.57 -15.33 4.69
CA GLN A 114 -6.21 -16.57 5.13
C GLN A 114 -7.72 -16.40 5.37
N ALA A 115 -8.16 -15.22 5.82
CA ALA A 115 -9.57 -14.94 6.03
C ALA A 115 -10.35 -14.96 4.69
N VAL A 116 -9.76 -14.40 3.62
CA VAL A 116 -10.35 -14.48 2.27
C VAL A 116 -10.38 -15.93 1.78
N GLN A 117 -9.28 -16.69 1.94
CA GLN A 117 -9.22 -18.11 1.54
C GLN A 117 -10.26 -18.97 2.26
N LYS A 118 -10.50 -18.71 3.55
CA LYS A 118 -11.48 -19.43 4.39
C LYS A 118 -12.89 -18.86 4.28
N GLY A 119 -13.11 -17.84 3.44
CA GLY A 119 -14.41 -17.18 3.26
C GLY A 119 -14.89 -16.33 4.44
N TRP A 120 -14.06 -16.14 5.47
CA TRP A 120 -14.38 -15.39 6.68
C TRP A 120 -14.58 -13.90 6.38
N THR A 121 -15.32 -13.21 7.27
CA THR A 121 -15.44 -11.76 7.22
C THR A 121 -14.06 -11.13 7.41
N SER A 122 -13.64 -10.32 6.46
CA SER A 122 -12.34 -9.66 6.49
C SER A 122 -12.46 -8.23 5.96
N PRO A 123 -11.48 -7.36 6.25
CA PRO A 123 -11.44 -6.01 5.68
C PRO A 123 -11.46 -5.96 4.16
N TRP A 124 -11.12 -7.07 3.47
CA TRP A 124 -11.27 -7.16 2.02
C TRP A 124 -12.75 -7.17 1.57
N LYS A 125 -13.70 -7.54 2.44
CA LYS A 125 -15.14 -7.44 2.15
C LYS A 125 -15.74 -6.11 2.58
N THR A 126 -15.31 -5.58 3.72
CA THR A 126 -15.94 -4.37 4.33
C THR A 126 -15.23 -3.06 3.97
N ASN A 127 -13.96 -3.11 3.56
CA ASN A 127 -13.16 -1.93 3.27
C ASN A 127 -12.11 -2.23 2.19
N TYR A 128 -12.58 -2.68 1.03
CA TYR A 128 -11.76 -3.19 -0.07
C TYR A 128 -10.75 -2.15 -0.59
N ASP A 129 -11.18 -0.91 -0.85
CA ASP A 129 -10.32 0.14 -1.40
C ASP A 129 -9.16 0.50 -0.46
N ALA A 130 -9.42 0.57 0.85
CA ALA A 130 -8.36 0.81 1.82
C ALA A 130 -7.33 -0.32 1.81
N MET A 131 -7.78 -1.58 1.63
CA MET A 131 -6.90 -2.74 1.53
C MET A 131 -6.12 -2.77 0.21
N ALA A 132 -6.74 -2.37 -0.89
CA ALA A 132 -6.11 -2.25 -2.19
C ALA A 132 -5.02 -1.17 -2.19
N LYS A 133 -5.35 0.05 -1.72
CA LYS A 133 -4.41 1.16 -1.53
C LYS A 133 -3.24 0.77 -0.63
N LYS A 134 -3.51 0.05 0.47
CA LYS A 134 -2.47 -0.51 1.33
C LYS A 134 -1.52 -1.45 0.57
N ALA A 135 -2.05 -2.30 -0.31
CA ALA A 135 -1.24 -3.24 -1.07
C ALA A 135 -0.30 -2.51 -2.06
N VAL A 136 -0.82 -1.55 -2.82
CA VAL A 136 0.00 -0.77 -3.76
C VAL A 136 1.01 0.15 -3.04
N LEU A 137 0.66 0.72 -1.89
CA LEU A 137 1.61 1.47 -1.05
C LEU A 137 2.77 0.60 -0.58
N LYS A 138 2.46 -0.60 -0.09
CA LYS A 138 3.50 -1.55 0.32
C LYS A 138 4.39 -1.95 -0.84
N GLU A 139 3.84 -2.05 -2.04
CA GLU A 139 4.60 -2.40 -3.25
C GLU A 139 5.55 -1.27 -3.68
N VAL A 140 5.06 -0.03 -3.81
CA VAL A 140 5.91 1.09 -4.27
C VAL A 140 7.04 1.37 -3.28
N LEU A 141 6.76 1.24 -1.97
CA LEU A 141 7.75 1.46 -0.92
C LEU A 141 8.79 0.33 -0.82
N LYS A 142 8.72 -0.75 -1.61
CA LYS A 142 9.79 -1.76 -1.65
C LYS A 142 11.09 -1.19 -2.18
N TYR A 143 11.03 -0.38 -3.24
CA TYR A 143 12.18 0.19 -3.93
C TYR A 143 12.57 1.59 -3.43
N ALA A 144 11.76 2.16 -2.55
CA ALA A 144 11.97 3.49 -2.03
C ALA A 144 13.06 3.51 -0.94
N PRO A 145 13.85 4.60 -0.79
CA PRO A 145 14.90 4.69 0.22
C PRO A 145 14.30 4.64 1.63
N LYS A 146 14.91 3.87 2.52
CA LYS A 146 14.45 3.69 3.91
C LYS A 146 15.61 3.95 4.86
N SER A 147 15.34 4.67 5.95
CA SER A 147 16.28 4.78 7.07
C SER A 147 15.84 3.87 8.20
N ILE A 148 16.83 3.33 8.91
CA ILE A 148 16.67 2.77 10.26
C ILE A 148 16.80 3.92 11.25
#